data_AF-A0AAV8XDX3-F1
#
_entry.id   AF-A0AAV8XDX3-F1
#
_cell.length_a   1.000
_cell.length_b   1.000
_cell.length_c   1.000
_cell.angle_alpha   90.00
_cell.angle_beta   90.00
_cell.angle_gamma   90.00
#
_symmetry.space_group_name_H-M   'P 1'
#
loop_
_entity.id
_entity.type
_entity.pdbx_description
1 polymer ?
#
loop_
_entity_poly.entity_id
_entity_poly.type
_entity_poly.pdbx_seq_one_letter_code
_entity_poly.pdbx_strand_id
1 'polypeptide(L)'
;MSITPEQCPSVVSLLAESYNPHVRYGAAMALGIACAGTGLREAIALLEPMVMFDPVNFVRQGALIASSMILIQQTEQTCPKVTFFRQTYAQVISNKHEDVMAKFGAILAQGIIDAGGRNVTLSLQSRTGHTNMLAVVGTLVFTQYWYWFPLSHCLALAFTPTCLIALNAQLKMPKMELKSNAKPSLYAYPAPMEEKKREEREKVTTAVLSIAARQRRRDHERKHRDEKMEVDEEKDDKKSTDKEEKEKKSDDKKEDKKTAEEKKADEKKTDDKKPSTSTAEDKKDKKDEKDEKKKEPEPSFEILQNPARILRQQLKVISINDNSQYVPMKDVAIGGIIMVRNLKPGEEELVEPVAAFGPKGEDEKEPEPPEPFEWTED
;
A
#
# COMPACT_ATOMS: atom_id res chain seq x y z
N MET A 1 -11.47 14.69 -14.20
CA MET A 1 -11.67 16.05 -13.65
C MET A 1 -12.66 16.84 -14.50
N SER A 2 -13.86 17.06 -13.95
CA SER A 2 -14.65 18.26 -14.20
C SER A 2 -13.86 19.51 -13.77
N ILE A 3 -14.34 20.71 -14.11
CA ILE A 3 -13.76 21.98 -13.62
C ILE A 3 -13.81 22.03 -12.08
N THR A 4 -14.84 21.42 -11.50
CA THR A 4 -15.13 21.28 -10.06
C THR A 4 -15.32 19.80 -9.71
N PRO A 5 -14.29 19.07 -9.22
CA PRO A 5 -14.42 17.64 -8.90
C PRO A 5 -15.33 17.40 -7.68
N GLU A 6 -15.37 18.34 -6.74
CA GLU A 6 -16.16 18.29 -5.50
C GLU A 6 -17.68 18.30 -5.73
N GLN A 7 -18.15 18.80 -6.89
CA GLN A 7 -19.58 18.82 -7.22
C GLN A 7 -20.10 17.47 -7.74
N CYS A 8 -19.22 16.58 -8.20
CA CYS A 8 -19.63 15.30 -8.78
C CYS A 8 -20.22 14.31 -7.73
N PRO A 9 -19.60 14.09 -6.55
CA PRO A 9 -20.20 13.25 -5.49
C PRO A 9 -21.61 13.66 -5.09
N SER A 10 -21.86 14.97 -4.93
CA SER A 10 -23.18 15.49 -4.53
C SER A 10 -24.31 15.10 -5.50
N VAL A 11 -24.09 15.24 -6.81
CA VAL A 11 -25.08 14.86 -7.83
C VAL A 11 -25.18 13.35 -7.99
N VAL A 12 -24.04 12.65 -7.94
CA VAL A 12 -23.99 11.21 -8.24
C VAL A 12 -24.46 10.35 -7.05
N SER A 13 -24.48 10.87 -5.81
CA SER A 13 -25.00 10.14 -4.64
C SER A 13 -26.43 9.61 -4.85
N LEU A 14 -27.32 10.39 -5.49
CA LEU A 14 -28.70 9.96 -5.79
C LEU A 14 -28.75 8.88 -6.89
N LEU A 15 -27.81 8.93 -7.84
CA LEU A 15 -27.70 7.94 -8.91
C LEU A 15 -27.05 6.63 -8.41
N ALA A 16 -26.21 6.72 -7.38
CA ALA A 16 -25.56 5.58 -6.75
C ALA A 16 -26.56 4.65 -6.04
N GLU A 17 -27.62 5.21 -5.44
CA GLU A 17 -28.68 4.45 -4.75
C GLU A 17 -29.78 3.92 -5.69
N SER A 18 -29.67 4.18 -7.00
CA SER A 18 -30.71 3.79 -7.97
C SER A 18 -30.86 2.27 -8.11
N TYR A 19 -32.11 1.80 -8.17
CA TYR A 19 -32.43 0.38 -8.35
C TYR A 19 -31.85 -0.22 -9.64
N ASN A 20 -31.86 0.55 -10.73
CA ASN A 20 -31.34 0.11 -12.03
C ASN A 20 -29.80 0.00 -12.02
N PRO A 21 -29.21 -1.19 -12.22
CA PRO A 21 -27.77 -1.39 -12.13
C PRO A 21 -26.98 -0.67 -13.24
N HIS A 22 -27.58 -0.39 -14.41
CA HIS A 22 -26.91 0.41 -15.44
C HIS A 22 -26.68 1.86 -14.99
N VAL A 23 -27.60 2.41 -14.18
CA VAL A 23 -27.44 3.74 -13.57
C VAL A 23 -26.34 3.71 -12.51
N ARG A 24 -26.29 2.67 -11.67
CA ARG A 24 -25.21 2.49 -10.68
C ARG A 24 -23.82 2.31 -11.32
N TYR A 25 -23.73 1.56 -12.42
CA TYR A 25 -22.49 1.46 -13.20
C TYR A 25 -22.06 2.80 -13.80
N GLY A 26 -23.00 3.53 -14.41
CA GLY A 26 -22.75 4.88 -14.94
C GLY A 26 -22.30 5.86 -13.86
N ALA A 27 -22.92 5.81 -12.68
CA ALA A 27 -22.54 6.58 -11.50
C ALA A 27 -21.11 6.27 -11.04
N ALA A 28 -20.74 5.00 -10.92
CA ALA A 28 -19.39 4.58 -10.55
C ALA A 28 -18.34 5.08 -11.55
N MET A 29 -18.55 4.89 -12.85
CA MET A 29 -17.64 5.37 -13.89
C MET A 29 -17.55 6.90 -13.95
N ALA A 30 -18.66 7.62 -13.75
CA ALA A 30 -18.67 9.07 -13.67
C ALA A 30 -17.82 9.59 -12.51
N LEU A 31 -17.93 8.98 -11.32
CA LEU A 31 -17.06 9.30 -10.17
C LEU A 31 -15.60 9.01 -10.47
N GLY A 32 -15.28 7.86 -11.08
CA GLY A 32 -13.92 7.50 -11.48
C GLY A 32 -13.27 8.54 -12.40
N ILE A 33 -14.00 8.98 -13.42
CA ILE A 33 -13.52 9.93 -14.45
C ILE A 33 -13.52 11.38 -13.93
N ALA A 34 -14.49 11.77 -13.11
CA ALA A 34 -14.54 13.11 -12.51
C ALA A 34 -13.46 13.29 -11.45
N CYS A 35 -13.35 12.36 -10.51
CA CYS A 35 -12.50 12.45 -9.31
C CYS A 35 -11.13 11.76 -9.48
N ALA A 36 -10.75 11.37 -10.71
CA ALA A 36 -9.44 10.81 -11.02
C ALA A 36 -8.28 11.60 -10.40
N GLY A 37 -7.40 10.92 -9.67
CA GLY A 37 -6.22 11.50 -9.01
C GLY A 37 -6.48 12.52 -7.90
N THR A 38 -7.73 12.80 -7.50
CA THR A 38 -8.03 13.79 -6.44
C THR A 38 -7.96 13.22 -5.03
N GLY A 39 -8.21 11.91 -4.85
CA GLY A 39 -8.31 11.29 -3.53
C GLY A 39 -9.53 11.71 -2.69
N LEU A 40 -10.59 12.27 -3.32
CA LEU A 40 -11.78 12.77 -2.60
C LEU A 40 -12.46 11.68 -1.75
N ARG A 41 -12.47 11.90 -0.42
CA ARG A 41 -12.99 10.95 0.58
C ARG A 41 -14.48 10.61 0.39
N GLU A 42 -15.27 11.56 -0.09
CA GLU A 42 -16.69 11.39 -0.39
C GLU A 42 -16.93 10.41 -1.55
N ALA A 43 -16.23 10.62 -2.68
CA ALA A 43 -16.30 9.73 -3.84
C ALA A 43 -15.89 8.28 -3.47
N ILE A 44 -14.91 8.13 -2.58
CA ILE A 44 -14.48 6.82 -2.07
C ILE A 44 -15.58 6.19 -1.19
N ALA A 45 -16.21 6.97 -0.31
CA ALA A 45 -17.30 6.47 0.56
C ALA A 45 -18.55 6.03 -0.23
N LEU A 46 -18.82 6.63 -1.40
CA LEU A 46 -19.87 6.19 -2.31
C LEU A 46 -19.53 4.88 -3.04
N LEU A 47 -18.25 4.62 -3.33
CA LEU A 47 -17.81 3.42 -4.06
C LEU A 47 -17.60 2.18 -3.17
N GLU A 48 -17.28 2.34 -1.89
CA GLU A 48 -17.15 1.21 -0.94
C GLU A 48 -18.38 0.27 -0.91
N PRO A 49 -19.63 0.77 -0.73
CA PRO A 49 -20.80 -0.12 -0.74
C PRO A 49 -21.05 -0.74 -2.12
N MET A 50 -20.71 -0.06 -3.22
CA MET A 50 -20.81 -0.63 -4.57
C MET A 50 -19.81 -1.77 -4.83
N VAL A 51 -18.63 -1.72 -4.22
CA VAL A 51 -17.63 -2.79 -4.33
C VAL A 51 -17.99 -4.00 -3.47
N MET A 52 -18.49 -3.78 -2.25
CA MET A 52 -18.72 -4.87 -1.28
C MET A 52 -20.13 -5.47 -1.27
N PHE A 53 -21.18 -4.67 -1.53
CA PHE A 53 -22.57 -5.08 -1.28
C PHE A 53 -23.46 -5.12 -2.53
N ASP A 54 -22.98 -4.65 -3.68
CA ASP A 54 -23.78 -4.70 -4.92
C ASP A 54 -23.87 -6.14 -5.46
N PRO A 55 -25.08 -6.73 -5.62
CA PRO A 55 -25.22 -8.07 -6.16
C PRO A 55 -24.93 -8.16 -7.68
N VAL A 56 -24.70 -7.04 -8.37
CA VAL A 56 -24.56 -7.02 -9.84
C VAL A 56 -23.10 -6.89 -10.27
N ASN A 57 -22.61 -7.94 -10.93
CA ASN A 57 -21.19 -8.16 -11.24
C ASN A 57 -20.55 -7.05 -12.08
N PHE A 58 -21.28 -6.47 -13.05
CA PHE A 58 -20.75 -5.37 -13.85
C PHE A 58 -20.66 -4.05 -13.07
N VAL A 59 -21.52 -3.84 -12.05
CA VAL A 59 -21.43 -2.66 -11.17
C VAL A 59 -20.21 -2.80 -10.26
N ARG A 60 -20.01 -3.99 -9.65
CA ARG A 60 -18.77 -4.31 -8.90
C ARG A 60 -17.51 -4.08 -9.74
N GLN A 61 -17.48 -4.57 -10.98
CA GLN A 61 -16.40 -4.33 -11.94
C GLN A 61 -16.14 -2.83 -12.18
N GLY A 62 -17.19 -2.04 -12.43
CA GLY A 62 -17.08 -0.59 -12.63
C GLY A 62 -16.58 0.15 -11.39
N ALA A 63 -17.06 -0.22 -10.21
CA ALA A 63 -16.67 0.40 -8.95
C ALA A 63 -15.20 0.12 -8.58
N LEU A 64 -14.70 -1.09 -8.86
CA LEU A 64 -13.27 -1.45 -8.71
C LEU A 64 -12.36 -0.63 -9.64
N ILE A 65 -12.77 -0.44 -10.90
CA ILE A 65 -12.03 0.40 -11.85
C ILE A 65 -12.07 1.87 -11.40
N ALA A 66 -13.25 2.38 -10.99
CA ALA A 66 -13.41 3.76 -10.54
C ALA A 66 -12.57 4.09 -9.28
N SER A 67 -12.51 3.20 -8.29
CA SER A 67 -11.70 3.42 -7.09
C SER A 67 -10.20 3.44 -7.42
N SER A 68 -9.72 2.63 -8.38
CA SER A 68 -8.33 2.71 -8.85
C SER A 68 -7.99 4.04 -9.53
N MET A 69 -8.91 4.62 -10.31
CA MET A 69 -8.73 5.92 -10.96
C MET A 69 -8.67 7.07 -9.95
N ILE A 70 -9.49 7.04 -8.91
CA ILE A 70 -9.51 8.08 -7.86
C ILE A 70 -8.26 8.00 -6.97
N LEU A 71 -7.80 6.79 -6.68
CA LEU A 71 -6.64 6.52 -5.82
C LEU A 71 -5.30 6.49 -6.56
N ILE A 72 -5.27 6.76 -7.86
CA ILE A 72 -4.02 6.75 -8.64
C ILE A 72 -3.00 7.73 -8.03
N GLN A 73 -1.79 7.22 -7.80
CA GLN A 73 -0.67 7.90 -7.11
C GLN A 73 -0.88 8.31 -5.65
N GLN A 74 -2.05 8.10 -5.04
CA GLN A 74 -2.29 8.43 -3.62
C GLN A 74 -1.51 7.47 -2.70
N THR A 75 -1.07 7.97 -1.55
CA THR A 75 -0.33 7.20 -0.52
C THR A 75 -1.21 6.93 0.70
N GLU A 76 -0.80 5.96 1.53
CA GLU A 76 -1.54 5.55 2.73
C GLU A 76 -1.72 6.69 3.74
N GLN A 77 -0.77 7.63 3.81
CA GLN A 77 -0.89 8.81 4.67
C GLN A 77 -1.89 9.84 4.10
N THR A 78 -1.98 10.00 2.77
CA THR A 78 -2.99 10.87 2.15
C THR A 78 -4.40 10.28 2.22
N CYS A 79 -4.54 8.96 2.09
CA CYS A 79 -5.81 8.28 2.28
C CYS A 79 -5.59 6.82 2.76
N PRO A 80 -5.93 6.46 4.01
CA PRO A 80 -5.66 5.12 4.55
C PRO A 80 -6.43 4.01 3.82
N LYS A 81 -7.50 4.36 3.08
CA LYS A 81 -8.31 3.44 2.28
C LYS A 81 -7.54 2.81 1.10
N VAL A 82 -6.36 3.34 0.73
CA VAL A 82 -5.50 2.75 -0.32
C VAL A 82 -5.10 1.30 0.02
N THR A 83 -4.85 0.98 1.30
CA THR A 83 -4.50 -0.39 1.72
C THR A 83 -5.69 -1.34 1.60
N PHE A 84 -6.87 -0.89 2.04
CA PHE A 84 -8.14 -1.60 1.93
C PHE A 84 -8.44 -2.01 0.49
N PHE A 85 -8.47 -1.07 -0.46
CA PHE A 85 -8.74 -1.40 -1.87
C PHE A 85 -7.69 -2.33 -2.47
N ARG A 86 -6.41 -2.18 -2.13
CA ARG A 86 -5.34 -3.12 -2.57
C ARG A 86 -5.57 -4.54 -2.03
N GLN A 87 -5.99 -4.67 -0.78
CA GLN A 87 -6.37 -5.96 -0.19
C GLN A 87 -7.62 -6.54 -0.88
N THR A 88 -8.64 -5.72 -1.17
CA THR A 88 -9.84 -6.13 -1.92
C THR A 88 -9.50 -6.63 -3.32
N TYR A 89 -8.64 -5.94 -4.08
CA TYR A 89 -8.21 -6.39 -5.41
C TYR A 89 -7.55 -7.78 -5.34
N ALA A 90 -6.58 -7.95 -4.42
CA ALA A 90 -5.90 -9.23 -4.22
C ALA A 90 -6.86 -10.35 -3.77
N GLN A 91 -7.82 -10.04 -2.89
CA GLN A 91 -8.86 -10.97 -2.45
C GLN A 91 -9.74 -11.42 -3.62
N VAL A 92 -10.30 -10.49 -4.41
CA VAL A 92 -11.18 -10.80 -5.56
C VAL A 92 -10.45 -11.61 -6.64
N ILE A 93 -9.17 -11.31 -6.89
CA ILE A 93 -8.34 -12.08 -7.83
C ILE A 93 -8.09 -13.50 -7.30
N SER A 94 -7.77 -13.65 -6.01
CA SER A 94 -7.46 -14.96 -5.40
C SER A 94 -8.69 -15.85 -5.18
N ASN A 95 -9.88 -15.28 -4.97
CA ASN A 95 -11.08 -16.02 -4.62
C ASN A 95 -11.66 -16.76 -5.83
N LYS A 96 -11.63 -18.09 -5.83
CA LYS A 96 -12.19 -18.90 -6.93
C LYS A 96 -13.70 -18.64 -7.15
N HIS A 97 -14.44 -18.29 -6.10
CA HIS A 97 -15.90 -18.08 -6.13
C HIS A 97 -16.34 -16.73 -6.72
N GLU A 98 -15.42 -15.81 -7.00
CA GLU A 98 -15.75 -14.53 -7.64
C GLU A 98 -15.94 -14.65 -9.17
N ASP A 99 -16.80 -13.80 -9.71
CA ASP A 99 -17.10 -13.76 -11.15
C ASP A 99 -15.91 -13.31 -12.02
N VAL A 100 -15.87 -13.83 -13.25
CA VAL A 100 -14.84 -13.48 -14.25
C VAL A 100 -14.84 -11.96 -14.54
N MET A 101 -16.02 -11.33 -14.56
CA MET A 101 -16.17 -9.88 -14.74
C MET A 101 -15.58 -9.07 -13.57
N ALA A 102 -15.85 -9.49 -12.33
CA ALA A 102 -15.30 -8.85 -11.13
C ALA A 102 -13.77 -9.01 -11.07
N LYS A 103 -13.25 -10.19 -11.43
CA LYS A 103 -11.81 -10.47 -11.56
C LYS A 103 -11.13 -9.61 -12.63
N PHE A 104 -11.73 -9.47 -13.81
CA PHE A 104 -11.24 -8.58 -14.86
C PHE A 104 -11.18 -7.12 -14.37
N GLY A 105 -12.22 -6.66 -13.66
CA GLY A 105 -12.22 -5.35 -12.99
C GLY A 105 -11.10 -5.19 -11.96
N ALA A 106 -10.87 -6.18 -11.10
CA ALA A 106 -9.81 -6.16 -10.10
C ALA A 106 -8.39 -6.16 -10.70
N ILE A 107 -8.17 -6.92 -11.78
CA ILE A 107 -6.89 -6.95 -12.51
C ILE A 107 -6.61 -5.59 -13.16
N LEU A 108 -7.60 -5.00 -13.84
CA LEU A 108 -7.47 -3.64 -14.39
C LEU A 108 -7.24 -2.60 -13.27
N ALA A 109 -7.96 -2.71 -12.16
CA ALA A 109 -7.82 -1.80 -11.01
C ALA A 109 -6.41 -1.87 -10.40
N GLN A 110 -5.82 -3.06 -10.29
CA GLN A 110 -4.43 -3.25 -9.86
C GLN A 110 -3.43 -2.67 -10.88
N GLY A 111 -3.67 -2.87 -12.18
CA GLY A 111 -2.84 -2.29 -13.24
C GLY A 111 -2.88 -0.75 -13.28
N ILE A 112 -4.02 -0.13 -12.97
CA ILE A 112 -4.21 1.32 -12.94
C ILE A 112 -3.54 1.96 -11.71
N ILE A 113 -3.68 1.37 -10.52
CA ILE A 113 -3.15 1.96 -9.28
C ILE A 113 -1.61 1.87 -9.16
N ASP A 114 -0.98 0.94 -9.89
CA ASP A 114 0.48 0.80 -10.01
C ASP A 114 1.04 1.24 -11.38
N ALA A 115 0.21 1.85 -12.24
CA ALA A 115 0.55 2.24 -13.60
C ALA A 115 1.86 3.04 -13.69
N GLY A 116 2.75 2.66 -14.62
CA GLY A 116 4.05 3.29 -14.83
C GLY A 116 4.94 3.33 -13.58
N GLY A 117 4.84 2.34 -12.68
CA GLY A 117 5.51 2.36 -11.38
C GLY A 117 5.07 3.53 -10.50
N ARG A 118 3.80 3.95 -10.63
CA ARG A 118 3.19 5.17 -10.02
C ARG A 118 3.81 6.51 -10.47
N ASN A 119 4.60 6.54 -11.54
CA ASN A 119 5.10 7.78 -12.14
C ASN A 119 4.08 8.49 -13.05
N VAL A 120 3.00 7.81 -13.45
CA VAL A 120 1.91 8.40 -14.24
C VAL A 120 0.66 8.63 -13.41
N THR A 121 -0.13 9.63 -13.84
CA THR A 121 -1.43 9.99 -13.28
C THR A 121 -2.48 10.02 -14.39
N LEU A 122 -3.75 9.86 -14.03
CA LEU A 122 -4.86 10.01 -14.97
C LEU A 122 -5.43 11.43 -14.84
N SER A 123 -5.15 12.31 -15.81
CA SER A 123 -5.65 13.69 -15.79
C SER A 123 -6.19 14.14 -17.14
N LEU A 124 -7.48 14.49 -17.17
CA LEU A 124 -8.16 15.09 -18.32
C LEU A 124 -7.77 16.56 -18.55
N GLN A 125 -7.10 17.18 -17.58
CA GLN A 125 -6.66 18.58 -17.63
C GLN A 125 -5.13 18.63 -17.56
N SER A 126 -4.55 19.50 -18.38
CA SER A 126 -3.16 19.95 -18.24
C SER A 126 -2.97 20.71 -16.93
N ARG A 127 -1.71 20.81 -16.48
CA ARG A 127 -1.32 21.63 -15.32
C ARG A 127 -1.65 23.12 -15.53
N THR A 128 -1.77 23.56 -16.78
CA THR A 128 -2.19 24.91 -17.23
C THR A 128 -3.72 25.08 -17.34
N GLY A 129 -4.54 24.18 -16.79
CA GLY A 129 -6.01 24.24 -16.81
C GLY A 129 -6.68 23.88 -18.14
N HIS A 130 -5.93 23.80 -19.25
CA HIS A 130 -6.44 23.43 -20.56
C HIS A 130 -6.79 21.93 -20.61
N THR A 131 -7.89 21.54 -21.25
CA THR A 131 -8.29 20.14 -21.41
C THR A 131 -7.35 19.38 -22.34
N ASN A 132 -6.80 18.25 -21.88
CA ASN A 132 -5.97 17.37 -22.71
C ASN A 132 -6.87 16.46 -23.55
N MET A 133 -7.04 16.79 -24.83
CA MET A 133 -7.87 16.03 -25.76
C MET A 133 -7.46 14.55 -25.87
N LEU A 134 -6.16 14.23 -25.81
CA LEU A 134 -5.67 12.85 -25.88
C LEU A 134 -6.14 12.03 -24.67
N ALA A 135 -6.08 12.62 -23.47
CA ALA A 135 -6.55 11.96 -22.25
C ALA A 135 -8.08 11.85 -22.19
N VAL A 136 -8.82 12.83 -22.72
CA VAL A 136 -10.28 12.76 -22.85
C VAL A 136 -10.69 11.65 -23.82
N VAL A 137 -10.08 11.58 -25.02
CA VAL A 137 -10.36 10.53 -26.00
C VAL A 137 -9.93 9.15 -25.49
N GLY A 138 -8.74 9.02 -24.91
CA GLY A 138 -8.26 7.75 -24.34
C GLY A 138 -9.17 7.22 -23.22
N THR A 139 -9.65 8.10 -22.34
CA THR A 139 -10.60 7.74 -21.27
C THR A 139 -11.99 7.40 -21.83
N LEU A 140 -12.47 8.13 -22.84
CA LEU A 140 -13.76 7.85 -23.49
C LEU A 140 -13.74 6.49 -24.20
N VAL A 141 -12.71 6.23 -25.03
CA VAL A 141 -12.56 4.95 -25.73
C VAL A 141 -12.38 3.79 -24.75
N PHE A 142 -11.68 4.01 -23.62
CA PHE A 142 -11.60 3.03 -22.54
C PHE A 142 -12.98 2.62 -22.01
N THR A 143 -13.93 3.54 -21.80
CA THR A 143 -15.29 3.17 -21.33
C THR A 143 -16.06 2.23 -22.27
N GLN A 144 -15.67 2.17 -23.54
CA GLN A 144 -16.29 1.32 -24.56
C GLN A 144 -15.76 -0.14 -24.53
N TYR A 145 -14.94 -0.52 -23.55
CA TYR A 145 -14.39 -1.89 -23.42
C TYR A 145 -15.46 -3.00 -23.44
N TRP A 146 -16.71 -2.69 -23.07
CA TRP A 146 -17.85 -3.62 -23.09
C TRP A 146 -18.15 -4.22 -24.46
N TYR A 147 -17.95 -3.45 -25.53
CA TYR A 147 -18.19 -3.90 -26.90
C TYR A 147 -16.96 -4.53 -27.53
N TRP A 148 -15.76 -4.14 -27.09
CA TRP A 148 -14.50 -4.65 -27.61
C TRP A 148 -13.39 -4.53 -26.55
N PHE A 149 -13.07 -5.65 -25.87
CA PHE A 149 -12.10 -5.67 -24.77
C PHE A 149 -10.73 -5.02 -25.08
N PRO A 150 -10.14 -5.15 -26.28
CA PRO A 150 -8.89 -4.47 -26.63
C PRO A 150 -8.90 -2.94 -26.52
N LEU A 151 -10.07 -2.29 -26.52
CA LEU A 151 -10.18 -0.83 -26.28
C LEU A 151 -9.72 -0.43 -24.86
N SER A 152 -9.62 -1.38 -23.93
CA SER A 152 -9.00 -1.15 -22.62
C SER A 152 -7.56 -0.64 -22.71
N HIS A 153 -6.81 -0.99 -23.75
CA HIS A 153 -5.44 -0.50 -23.97
C HIS A 153 -5.37 1.00 -24.29
N CYS A 154 -6.46 1.62 -24.79
CA CYS A 154 -6.51 3.05 -25.10
C CYS A 154 -6.36 3.96 -23.87
N LEU A 155 -6.50 3.41 -22.65
CA LEU A 155 -6.20 4.09 -21.40
C LEU A 155 -4.74 4.59 -21.33
N ALA A 156 -3.81 3.99 -22.08
CA ALA A 156 -2.43 4.44 -22.18
C ALA A 156 -2.31 5.92 -22.62
N LEU A 157 -3.26 6.43 -23.41
CA LEU A 157 -3.29 7.83 -23.86
C LEU A 157 -3.75 8.81 -22.77
N ALA A 158 -4.34 8.32 -21.68
CA ALA A 158 -4.77 9.11 -20.53
C ALA A 158 -3.73 9.19 -19.40
N PHE A 159 -2.69 8.35 -19.44
CA PHE A 159 -1.58 8.40 -18.50
C PHE A 159 -0.62 9.55 -18.81
N THR A 160 -0.55 10.53 -17.92
CA THR A 160 0.36 11.67 -18.00
C THR A 160 1.46 11.53 -16.92
N PRO A 161 2.76 11.63 -17.25
CA PRO A 161 3.83 11.53 -16.27
C PRO A 161 3.86 12.74 -15.30
N THR A 162 4.05 12.44 -14.01
CA THR A 162 4.19 13.44 -12.94
C THR A 162 5.65 13.56 -12.50
N CYS A 163 6.51 13.86 -13.46
CA CYS A 163 7.87 14.27 -13.21
C CYS A 163 7.99 15.81 -13.13
N LEU A 164 9.10 16.25 -12.55
CA LEU A 164 9.76 17.52 -12.76
C LEU A 164 11.09 17.24 -13.47
N ILE A 165 11.36 17.93 -14.56
CA ILE A 165 12.60 17.83 -15.33
C ILE A 165 13.11 19.27 -15.54
N ALA A 166 14.24 19.59 -14.93
CA ALA A 166 14.95 20.83 -15.22
C ALA A 166 15.88 20.62 -16.43
N LEU A 167 15.93 21.61 -17.32
CA LEU A 167 16.80 21.63 -18.50
C LEU A 167 17.54 22.97 -18.60
N ASN A 168 18.80 22.95 -19.02
CA ASN A 168 19.55 24.16 -19.39
C ASN A 168 19.11 24.68 -20.78
N ALA A 169 19.66 25.81 -21.22
CA ALA A 169 19.32 26.42 -22.51
C ALA A 169 19.63 25.51 -23.72
N GLN A 170 20.53 24.54 -23.55
CA GLN A 170 20.99 23.55 -24.52
C GLN A 170 20.20 22.23 -24.45
N LEU A 171 19.06 22.21 -23.75
CA LEU A 171 18.17 21.05 -23.53
C LEU A 171 18.84 19.84 -22.85
N LYS A 172 19.95 20.05 -22.13
CA LYS A 172 20.60 19.05 -21.28
C LYS A 172 20.08 19.13 -19.85
N MET A 173 20.10 18.03 -19.12
CA MET A 173 19.68 17.98 -17.71
C MET A 173 20.85 18.37 -16.79
N PRO A 174 20.78 19.48 -16.03
CA PRO A 174 21.76 19.77 -14.99
C PRO A 174 21.51 18.92 -13.74
N LYS A 175 22.58 18.54 -13.02
CA LYS A 175 22.46 18.03 -11.65
C LYS A 175 22.01 19.20 -10.77
N MET A 176 20.78 19.14 -10.26
CA MET A 176 20.27 20.12 -9.31
C MET A 176 19.40 19.46 -8.25
N GLU A 177 19.42 20.08 -7.07
CA GLU A 177 18.64 19.65 -5.90
C GLU A 177 17.40 20.52 -5.71
N LEU A 178 16.31 19.86 -5.36
CA LEU A 178 14.97 20.42 -5.16
C LEU A 178 14.52 20.06 -3.75
N LYS A 179 14.07 21.05 -2.97
CA LYS A 179 13.65 20.85 -1.59
C LYS A 179 12.12 20.76 -1.51
N SER A 180 11.61 19.57 -1.24
CA SER A 180 10.20 19.34 -0.91
C SER A 180 10.02 19.61 0.58
N ASN A 181 9.33 20.69 0.97
CA ASN A 181 9.08 21.06 2.37
C ASN A 181 7.91 20.25 2.96
N ALA A 182 8.04 18.93 2.93
CA ALA A 182 7.13 17.95 3.51
C ALA A 182 7.88 16.67 3.90
N LYS A 183 7.26 15.85 4.75
CA LYS A 183 7.80 14.55 5.18
C LYS A 183 7.88 13.57 4.00
N PRO A 184 8.99 12.85 3.80
CA PRO A 184 9.14 11.86 2.72
C PRO A 184 7.97 10.87 2.62
N SER A 185 7.52 10.27 3.73
CA SER A 185 6.49 9.20 3.71
C SER A 185 5.08 9.67 3.31
N LEU A 186 4.84 10.96 3.09
CA LEU A 186 3.62 11.45 2.42
C LEU A 186 3.65 11.17 0.91
N TYR A 187 4.82 11.17 0.28
CA TYR A 187 4.99 11.18 -1.17
C TYR A 187 5.88 10.07 -1.73
N ALA A 188 6.69 9.44 -0.88
CA ALA A 188 7.49 8.25 -1.16
C ALA A 188 6.65 7.13 -1.79
N TYR A 189 7.30 6.25 -2.56
CA TYR A 189 6.66 5.04 -3.08
C TYR A 189 6.29 4.10 -1.92
N PRO A 190 5.00 3.76 -1.72
CA PRO A 190 4.63 2.69 -0.80
C PRO A 190 5.23 1.37 -1.29
N ALA A 191 5.73 0.55 -0.36
CA ALA A 191 6.52 -0.63 -0.66
C ALA A 191 5.83 -1.57 -1.69
N PRO A 192 6.60 -2.22 -2.59
CA PRO A 192 6.10 -3.33 -3.37
C PRO A 192 5.49 -4.40 -2.46
N MET A 193 4.38 -5.00 -2.87
CA MET A 193 3.81 -6.12 -2.13
C MET A 193 4.73 -7.34 -2.31
N GLU A 194 5.43 -7.73 -1.25
CA GLU A 194 6.34 -8.89 -1.32
C GLU A 194 5.59 -10.17 -1.68
N GLU A 195 6.20 -11.00 -2.54
CA GLU A 195 5.63 -12.30 -2.86
C GLU A 195 5.68 -13.22 -1.63
N LYS A 196 4.51 -13.74 -1.23
CA LYS A 196 4.29 -14.56 -0.02
C LYS A 196 5.17 -15.81 0.12
N LYS A 197 5.91 -16.18 -0.92
CA LYS A 197 6.91 -17.28 -0.96
C LYS A 197 7.98 -17.18 0.14
N ARG A 198 8.23 -16.00 0.73
CA ARG A 198 9.10 -15.83 1.91
C ARG A 198 8.36 -16.12 3.22
N GLU A 199 7.26 -15.42 3.49
CA GLU A 199 6.45 -15.63 4.70
C GLU A 199 6.00 -17.08 4.90
N GLU A 200 5.62 -17.78 3.82
CA GLU A 200 5.19 -19.19 3.90
C GLU A 200 6.33 -20.10 4.37
N ARG A 201 7.58 -19.85 3.95
CA ARG A 201 8.75 -20.62 4.39
C ARG A 201 9.06 -20.38 5.86
N GLU A 202 8.96 -19.14 6.33
CA GLU A 202 9.19 -18.78 7.74
C GLU A 202 8.10 -19.33 8.67
N LYS A 203 6.84 -19.32 8.23
CA LYS A 203 5.72 -19.94 8.96
C LYS A 203 5.84 -21.47 9.02
N VAL A 204 6.40 -22.10 7.98
CA VAL A 204 6.70 -23.54 7.99
C VAL A 204 7.89 -23.87 8.90
N THR A 205 9.00 -23.12 8.86
CA THR A 205 10.16 -23.40 9.73
C THR A 205 9.82 -23.17 11.21
N THR A 206 9.10 -22.10 11.55
CA THR A 206 8.63 -21.86 12.92
C THR A 206 7.62 -22.93 13.39
N ALA A 207 6.71 -23.40 12.52
CA ALA A 207 5.84 -24.53 12.84
C ALA A 207 6.63 -25.81 13.12
N VAL A 208 7.58 -26.19 12.25
CA VAL A 208 8.45 -27.37 12.44
C VAL A 208 9.29 -27.25 13.72
N LEU A 209 9.86 -26.08 14.02
CA LEU A 209 10.59 -25.83 15.26
C LEU A 209 9.68 -25.95 16.49
N SER A 210 8.44 -25.46 16.43
CA SER A 210 7.48 -25.58 17.54
C SER A 210 7.07 -27.04 17.81
N ILE A 211 6.89 -27.84 16.75
CA ILE A 211 6.60 -29.27 16.84
C ILE A 211 7.82 -30.02 17.38
N ALA A 212 9.03 -29.77 16.86
CA ALA A 212 10.26 -30.39 17.32
C ALA A 212 10.59 -30.05 18.79
N ALA A 213 10.34 -28.80 19.22
CA ALA A 213 10.48 -28.41 20.62
C ALA A 213 9.44 -29.10 21.52
N ARG A 214 8.19 -29.24 21.07
CA ARG A 214 7.13 -29.97 21.78
C ARG A 214 7.40 -31.47 21.86
N GLN A 215 7.99 -32.04 20.81
CA GLN A 215 8.47 -33.42 20.76
C GLN A 215 9.58 -33.63 21.81
N ARG A 216 10.66 -32.82 21.75
CA ARG A 216 11.78 -32.88 22.71
C ARG A 216 11.35 -32.70 24.16
N ARG A 217 10.37 -31.83 24.46
CA ARG A 217 9.79 -31.71 25.82
C ARG A 217 9.10 -33.01 26.26
N ARG A 218 8.27 -33.61 25.41
CA ARG A 218 7.60 -34.90 25.71
C ARG A 218 8.59 -36.05 25.88
N ASP A 219 9.67 -36.07 25.10
CA ASP A 219 10.68 -37.11 25.19
C ASP A 219 11.57 -36.94 26.44
N HIS A 220 11.82 -35.71 26.87
CA HIS A 220 12.47 -35.41 28.16
C HIS A 220 11.55 -35.71 29.36
N GLU A 221 10.26 -35.42 29.25
CA GLU A 221 9.24 -35.73 30.26
C GLU A 221 9.05 -37.25 30.43
N ARG A 222 9.20 -38.02 29.35
CA ARG A 222 9.29 -39.48 29.39
C ARG A 222 10.56 -39.96 30.09
N LYS A 223 11.75 -39.50 29.67
CA LYS A 223 13.02 -39.89 30.31
C LYS A 223 13.05 -39.59 31.81
N HIS A 224 12.63 -38.40 32.22
CA HIS A 224 12.55 -38.04 33.65
C HIS A 224 11.50 -38.87 34.42
N ARG A 225 10.51 -39.46 33.74
CA ARG A 225 9.55 -40.40 34.37
C ARG A 225 10.14 -41.80 34.52
N ASP A 226 11.02 -42.21 33.61
CA ASP A 226 11.67 -43.52 33.62
C ASP A 226 12.88 -43.52 34.59
N GLU A 227 13.68 -42.45 34.61
CA GLU A 227 14.80 -42.21 35.56
C GLU A 227 14.35 -42.14 37.02
N LYS A 228 13.07 -41.87 37.30
CA LYS A 228 12.52 -41.74 38.66
C LYS A 228 12.00 -43.05 39.26
N MET A 229 12.41 -44.19 38.71
CA MET A 229 12.10 -45.54 39.23
C MET A 229 13.31 -46.27 39.83
N GLU A 230 14.50 -45.67 39.85
CA GLU A 230 15.69 -46.22 40.52
C GLU A 230 16.26 -45.26 41.58
N VAL A 231 16.66 -45.82 42.73
CA VAL A 231 17.28 -45.18 43.93
C VAL A 231 16.33 -44.39 44.85
N ASP A 232 16.24 -44.82 46.11
CA ASP A 232 15.60 -44.19 47.28
C ASP A 232 16.12 -44.93 48.54
N GLU A 233 16.37 -44.36 49.72
CA GLU A 233 16.31 -42.96 50.17
C GLU A 233 17.68 -42.23 49.92
N GLU A 234 18.43 -41.54 50.81
CA GLU A 234 18.44 -41.32 52.27
C GLU A 234 17.99 -39.89 52.71
N LYS A 235 18.01 -39.66 54.04
CA LYS A 235 17.50 -38.48 54.77
C LYS A 235 18.61 -37.41 54.99
N ASP A 236 18.37 -36.18 55.47
CA ASP A 236 17.35 -35.76 56.44
C ASP A 236 16.86 -34.29 56.34
N ASP A 237 15.87 -33.98 57.17
CA ASP A 237 14.75 -33.06 56.91
C ASP A 237 14.79 -31.75 57.73
N LYS A 238 14.20 -30.68 57.18
CA LYS A 238 13.52 -29.65 57.98
C LYS A 238 12.44 -28.88 57.19
N LYS A 239 11.26 -29.51 57.08
CA LYS A 239 9.92 -29.02 57.50
C LYS A 239 9.82 -27.50 57.84
N SER A 240 8.75 -26.79 57.50
CA SER A 240 7.31 -27.18 57.38
C SER A 240 6.48 -26.00 56.83
N THR A 241 5.26 -26.10 56.28
CA THR A 241 4.34 -27.20 55.85
C THR A 241 3.15 -26.57 55.11
N ASP A 242 2.45 -27.36 54.28
CA ASP A 242 0.97 -27.35 54.06
C ASP A 242 0.25 -26.08 53.51
N LYS A 243 -0.77 -26.17 52.65
CA LYS A 243 -1.37 -27.35 51.98
C LYS A 243 -2.16 -26.99 50.70
N GLU A 244 -2.45 -28.05 49.94
CA GLU A 244 -3.70 -28.37 49.19
C GLU A 244 -4.87 -27.38 49.33
N GLU A 245 -5.66 -27.05 48.30
CA GLU A 245 -5.85 -27.60 46.93
C GLU A 245 -6.55 -26.50 46.05
N LYS A 246 -7.17 -26.64 44.86
CA LYS A 246 -7.67 -27.77 44.05
C LYS A 246 -7.81 -27.35 42.57
N GLU A 247 -7.57 -28.23 41.61
CA GLU A 247 -8.22 -28.20 40.29
C GLU A 247 -8.54 -29.63 39.81
N LYS A 248 -9.78 -29.87 39.35
CA LYS A 248 -10.17 -31.05 38.57
C LYS A 248 -11.13 -30.67 37.45
N LYS A 249 -10.65 -30.79 36.22
CA LYS A 249 -11.43 -31.15 35.02
C LYS A 249 -11.27 -32.67 34.84
N SER A 250 -12.19 -33.43 34.25
CA SER A 250 -13.49 -33.17 33.62
C SER A 250 -14.13 -34.53 33.31
N ASP A 251 -15.45 -34.62 33.06
CA ASP A 251 -15.97 -35.45 31.94
C ASP A 251 -17.41 -35.08 31.50
N ASP A 252 -17.94 -35.83 30.53
CA ASP A 252 -18.89 -35.42 29.47
C ASP A 252 -20.39 -35.82 29.67
N LYS A 253 -21.31 -35.11 28.98
CA LYS A 253 -22.76 -35.35 28.72
C LYS A 253 -23.72 -35.54 29.94
N LYS A 254 -25.01 -35.15 29.89
CA LYS A 254 -25.98 -35.07 28.77
C LYS A 254 -27.20 -34.16 29.08
N GLU A 255 -27.83 -33.59 28.05
CA GLU A 255 -29.27 -33.25 27.88
C GLU A 255 -30.13 -32.49 28.93
N ASP A 256 -30.53 -31.25 28.55
CA ASP A 256 -31.93 -30.80 28.31
C ASP A 256 -32.62 -29.69 29.17
N LYS A 257 -33.39 -28.83 28.47
CA LYS A 257 -34.47 -27.86 28.84
C LYS A 257 -34.30 -26.69 29.86
N LYS A 258 -34.63 -25.47 29.33
CA LYS A 258 -35.44 -24.36 29.93
C LYS A 258 -34.83 -23.50 31.07
N THR A 259 -35.19 -22.22 31.33
CA THR A 259 -35.97 -21.13 30.64
C THR A 259 -35.71 -19.76 31.33
N ALA A 260 -36.02 -18.64 30.64
CA ALA A 260 -36.33 -17.28 31.17
C ALA A 260 -35.12 -16.47 31.75
N GLU A 261 -34.94 -15.18 31.40
CA GLU A 261 -35.48 -13.93 32.02
C GLU A 261 -34.83 -13.56 33.38
N GLU A 262 -34.53 -12.30 33.76
CA GLU A 262 -34.43 -10.99 33.07
C GLU A 262 -33.77 -9.95 34.04
N LYS A 263 -33.38 -8.75 33.56
CA LYS A 263 -33.24 -7.48 34.37
C LYS A 263 -32.17 -7.47 35.51
N LYS A 264 -31.83 -6.33 36.16
CA LYS A 264 -31.44 -4.97 35.70
C LYS A 264 -30.80 -4.17 36.88
N ALA A 265 -30.18 -3.02 36.58
CA ALA A 265 -29.60 -2.01 37.51
C ALA A 265 -28.35 -2.44 38.32
N ASP A 266 -27.29 -1.66 38.56
CA ASP A 266 -26.99 -0.19 38.56
C ASP A 266 -27.22 0.52 39.90
N GLU A 267 -26.12 0.87 40.60
CA GLU A 267 -25.94 2.23 41.16
C GLU A 267 -24.45 2.57 41.42
N LYS A 268 -24.16 3.87 41.63
CA LYS A 268 -22.81 4.46 41.88
C LYS A 268 -22.68 5.01 43.30
N LYS A 269 -21.43 5.08 43.81
CA LYS A 269 -20.80 6.23 44.56
C LYS A 269 -19.48 5.79 45.23
N THR A 270 -18.42 6.55 45.48
CA THR A 270 -17.81 7.85 45.06
C THR A 270 -16.66 8.09 46.06
N ASP A 271 -15.44 8.40 45.61
CA ASP A 271 -14.40 9.17 46.32
C ASP A 271 -13.88 8.68 47.71
N ASP A 272 -12.70 9.07 48.23
CA ASP A 272 -11.71 10.09 47.81
C ASP A 272 -10.27 9.74 48.32
N LYS A 273 -9.27 10.54 47.89
CA LYS A 273 -8.00 10.90 48.57
C LYS A 273 -6.93 9.85 48.91
N LYS A 274 -5.91 9.85 48.04
CA LYS A 274 -4.46 9.82 48.35
C LYS A 274 -4.08 10.89 49.43
N PRO A 275 -2.92 10.81 50.15
CA PRO A 275 -1.61 11.09 49.52
C PRO A 275 -0.35 10.41 50.10
N SER A 276 0.79 10.57 49.39
CA SER A 276 2.20 10.76 49.86
C SER A 276 2.90 9.75 50.81
N THR A 277 4.21 9.43 50.70
CA THR A 277 5.29 9.65 49.70
C THR A 277 6.55 8.85 50.11
N SER A 278 7.43 8.49 49.14
CA SER A 278 8.90 8.20 49.28
C SER A 278 9.34 7.04 50.21
N THR A 279 10.46 6.32 50.03
CA THR A 279 11.61 6.28 49.08
C THR A 279 11.73 4.85 48.49
N ALA A 280 12.20 4.58 47.26
CA ALA A 280 13.57 4.66 46.71
C ALA A 280 14.62 3.86 47.53
N GLU A 281 15.41 2.92 46.97
CA GLU A 281 15.45 2.31 45.59
C GLU A 281 14.90 0.84 45.62
N ASP A 282 15.36 -0.25 44.95
CA ASP A 282 16.47 -0.50 44.01
C ASP A 282 16.26 -1.75 43.07
N LYS A 283 17.27 -2.02 42.22
CA LYS A 283 17.64 -3.19 41.40
C LYS A 283 17.04 -4.56 41.82
N LYS A 284 16.75 -5.52 40.92
CA LYS A 284 17.24 -5.70 39.52
C LYS A 284 16.35 -6.63 38.65
N ASP A 285 16.61 -6.62 37.34
CA ASP A 285 16.39 -7.68 36.33
C ASP A 285 14.97 -8.23 36.02
N LYS A 286 14.32 -7.64 35.00
CA LYS A 286 13.67 -8.40 33.90
C LYS A 286 13.44 -7.59 32.60
N LYS A 287 14.54 -7.36 31.88
CA LYS A 287 14.61 -7.33 30.41
C LYS A 287 14.43 -8.78 29.89
N ASP A 288 14.05 -9.10 28.65
CA ASP A 288 13.58 -8.38 27.44
C ASP A 288 12.31 -9.16 26.94
N GLU A 289 11.59 -8.89 25.84
CA GLU A 289 11.83 -8.07 24.64
C GLU A 289 10.47 -7.64 24.06
N LYS A 290 10.27 -6.35 23.76
CA LYS A 290 9.10 -5.87 22.99
C LYS A 290 9.53 -4.70 22.12
N ASP A 291 10.13 -5.02 20.98
CA ASP A 291 10.76 -4.03 20.10
C ASP A 291 9.73 -3.23 19.28
N GLU A 292 8.95 -2.38 19.96
CA GLU A 292 8.23 -1.27 19.34
C GLU A 292 9.24 -0.24 18.85
N LYS A 293 9.83 -0.56 17.69
CA LYS A 293 10.79 0.26 16.97
C LYS A 293 10.16 1.60 16.61
N LYS A 294 10.35 2.59 17.50
CA LYS A 294 9.90 3.97 17.31
C LYS A 294 10.38 4.43 15.94
N LYS A 295 9.43 4.72 15.03
CA LYS A 295 9.76 5.42 13.79
C LYS A 295 10.41 6.73 14.18
N GLU A 296 11.65 6.95 13.72
CA GLU A 296 12.35 8.21 13.92
C GLU A 296 11.51 9.35 13.34
N PRO A 297 11.58 10.57 13.91
CA PRO A 297 10.84 11.71 13.39
C PRO A 297 11.36 12.05 11.99
N GLU A 298 10.63 11.57 10.97
CA GLU A 298 10.93 11.77 9.56
C GLU A 298 11.28 13.25 9.28
N PRO A 299 12.34 13.53 8.48
CA PRO A 299 12.77 14.89 8.24
C PRO A 299 11.62 15.70 7.64
N SER A 300 11.46 16.94 8.09
CA SER A 300 10.39 17.84 7.65
C SER A 300 10.55 18.34 6.21
N PHE A 301 11.69 18.02 5.59
CA PHE A 301 12.01 18.30 4.20
C PHE A 301 12.69 17.09 3.55
N GLU A 302 12.53 16.97 2.24
CA GLU A 302 13.13 15.95 1.39
C GLU A 302 13.94 16.63 0.28
N ILE A 303 15.16 16.16 0.02
CA ILE A 303 16.00 16.65 -1.08
C ILE A 303 15.86 15.69 -2.26
N LEU A 304 15.33 16.19 -3.37
CA LEU A 304 15.05 15.45 -4.59
C LEU A 304 16.04 15.88 -5.69
N GLN A 305 16.56 14.92 -6.45
CA GLN A 305 17.46 15.17 -7.57
C GLN A 305 16.69 15.22 -8.90
N ASN A 306 17.17 16.04 -9.83
CA ASN A 306 16.67 16.10 -11.20
C ASN A 306 17.06 14.83 -12.00
N PRO A 307 16.12 14.09 -12.66
CA PRO A 307 14.67 14.29 -12.70
C PRO A 307 13.91 13.63 -11.53
N ALA A 308 12.95 14.34 -10.95
CA ALA A 308 12.21 13.90 -9.77
C ALA A 308 10.75 13.54 -10.07
N ARG A 309 10.21 12.47 -9.46
CA ARG A 309 8.76 12.24 -9.38
C ARG A 309 8.15 13.21 -8.39
N ILE A 310 7.20 14.04 -8.83
CA ILE A 310 6.58 15.08 -8.01
C ILE A 310 5.06 15.10 -8.21
N LEU A 311 4.33 15.00 -7.10
CA LEU A 311 2.86 14.94 -7.07
C LEU A 311 2.21 16.32 -7.17
N ARG A 312 0.97 16.39 -7.69
CA ARG A 312 0.23 17.67 -7.84
C ARG A 312 0.00 18.40 -6.51
N GLN A 313 -0.10 17.68 -5.39
CA GLN A 313 -0.17 18.26 -4.05
C GLN A 313 1.21 18.75 -3.57
N GLN A 314 2.27 17.99 -3.88
CA GLN A 314 3.66 18.28 -3.53
C GLN A 314 4.22 19.52 -4.25
N LEU A 315 3.76 19.85 -5.46
CA LEU A 315 4.12 21.09 -6.16
C LEU A 315 3.90 22.36 -5.33
N LYS A 316 2.98 22.36 -4.35
CA LYS A 316 2.72 23.50 -3.47
C LYS A 316 3.77 23.71 -2.37
N VAL A 317 4.62 22.71 -2.11
CA VAL A 317 5.62 22.73 -1.01
C VAL A 317 7.06 22.64 -1.51
N ILE A 318 7.28 22.62 -2.82
CA ILE A 318 8.63 22.54 -3.39
C ILE A 318 9.23 23.94 -3.55
N SER A 319 10.44 24.09 -3.05
CA SER A 319 11.35 25.21 -3.30
C SER A 319 12.64 24.67 -3.92
N ILE A 320 13.38 25.50 -4.65
CA ILE A 320 14.79 25.18 -4.98
C ILE A 320 15.64 25.49 -3.73
N ASN A 321 16.76 24.78 -3.55
CA ASN A 321 17.73 25.12 -2.49
C ASN A 321 18.36 26.48 -2.79
N ASP A 322 18.36 27.41 -1.81
CA ASP A 322 18.84 28.79 -2.00
C ASP A 322 20.32 28.89 -2.41
N ASN A 323 21.11 27.83 -2.14
CA ASN A 323 22.52 27.70 -2.55
C ASN A 323 22.71 27.12 -3.97
N SER A 324 21.64 26.86 -4.73
CA SER A 324 21.72 26.27 -6.08
C SER A 324 22.32 27.24 -7.10
N GLN A 325 23.19 26.74 -7.98
CA GLN A 325 23.74 27.52 -9.11
C GLN A 325 22.69 27.83 -10.20
N TYR A 326 21.53 27.18 -10.14
CA TYR A 326 20.50 27.20 -11.18
C TYR A 326 19.24 27.92 -10.71
N VAL A 327 18.90 29.04 -11.37
CA VAL A 327 17.68 29.83 -11.15
C VAL A 327 16.63 29.44 -12.19
N PRO A 328 15.37 29.17 -11.82
CA PRO A 328 14.35 28.77 -12.78
C PRO A 328 13.79 29.98 -13.53
N MET A 329 13.53 29.83 -14.84
CA MET A 329 12.91 30.87 -15.66
C MET A 329 11.37 30.92 -15.51
N LYS A 330 10.78 29.97 -14.77
CA LYS A 330 9.34 29.84 -14.48
C LYS A 330 9.14 29.28 -13.07
N ASP A 331 8.01 29.60 -12.45
CA ASP A 331 7.65 29.06 -11.14
C ASP A 331 7.61 27.51 -11.13
N VAL A 332 8.23 26.92 -10.11
CA VAL A 332 8.31 25.47 -9.90
C VAL A 332 6.94 24.87 -9.56
N ALA A 333 6.01 25.65 -9.01
CA ALA A 333 4.65 25.21 -8.68
C ALA A 333 3.83 24.73 -9.90
N ILE A 334 4.19 25.15 -11.12
CA ILE A 334 3.58 24.64 -12.37
C ILE A 334 4.05 23.20 -12.65
N GLY A 335 5.33 22.95 -12.39
CA GLY A 335 6.03 21.70 -12.64
C GLY A 335 6.10 21.25 -14.10
N GLY A 336 6.66 20.06 -14.33
CA GLY A 336 6.87 19.49 -15.66
C GLY A 336 8.28 19.83 -16.17
N ILE A 337 8.39 20.30 -17.42
CA ILE A 337 9.67 20.75 -17.96
C ILE A 337 9.90 22.22 -17.56
N ILE A 338 10.99 22.48 -16.84
CA ILE A 338 11.40 23.82 -16.41
C ILE A 338 12.74 24.17 -17.03
N MET A 339 12.79 25.32 -17.73
CA MET A 339 14.05 25.89 -18.17
C MET A 339 14.74 26.57 -16.98
N VAL A 340 15.96 26.16 -16.65
CA VAL A 340 16.81 26.81 -15.66
C VAL A 340 17.94 27.59 -16.32
N ARG A 341 18.27 28.73 -15.74
CA ARG A 341 19.44 29.54 -16.09
C ARG A 341 20.53 29.28 -15.05
N ASN A 342 21.69 28.87 -15.52
CA ASN A 342 22.90 28.80 -14.73
C ASN A 342 23.44 30.23 -14.46
N LEU A 343 23.83 30.51 -13.21
CA LEU A 343 24.48 31.77 -12.81
C LEU A 343 26.02 31.75 -12.96
N LYS A 344 26.63 30.56 -13.04
CA LYS A 344 28.08 30.32 -13.17
C LYS A 344 28.38 29.51 -14.45
N PRO A 345 28.57 30.15 -15.61
CA PRO A 345 28.72 29.48 -16.91
C PRO A 345 30.06 28.71 -17.12
N GLY A 346 30.66 28.17 -16.06
CA GLY A 346 31.86 27.32 -16.09
C GLY A 346 31.77 26.02 -15.28
N GLU A 347 30.73 25.82 -14.45
CA GLU A 347 30.56 24.65 -13.57
C GLU A 347 29.28 23.86 -13.89
N GLU A 348 28.98 23.62 -15.18
CA GLU A 348 27.79 22.81 -15.55
C GLU A 348 28.03 21.31 -15.36
N GLU A 349 27.85 20.85 -14.11
CA GLU A 349 27.73 19.43 -13.83
C GLU A 349 26.37 18.91 -14.34
N LEU A 350 26.41 18.19 -15.46
CA LEU A 350 25.24 17.63 -16.11
C LEU A 350 24.94 16.23 -15.57
N VAL A 351 23.66 15.87 -15.54
CA VAL A 351 23.24 14.46 -15.40
C VAL A 351 23.66 13.78 -16.70
N GLU A 352 24.46 12.72 -16.59
CA GLU A 352 24.86 11.95 -17.76
C GLU A 352 23.60 11.36 -18.42
N PRO A 353 23.44 11.50 -19.75
CA PRO A 353 22.29 10.96 -20.45
C PRO A 353 22.40 9.43 -20.51
N VAL A 354 21.89 8.76 -19.48
CA VAL A 354 21.64 7.32 -19.51
C VAL A 354 20.79 7.06 -20.75
N ALA A 355 21.37 6.35 -21.73
CA ALA A 355 20.67 6.02 -22.97
C ALA A 355 19.37 5.29 -22.63
N ALA A 356 18.32 5.49 -23.41
CA ALA A 356 17.21 4.53 -23.41
C ALA A 356 17.81 3.17 -23.84
N PHE A 357 17.59 2.12 -23.03
CA PHE A 357 18.38 0.87 -22.87
C PHE A 357 19.26 0.78 -21.60
N GLY A 358 19.41 1.86 -20.83
CA GLY A 358 20.24 1.87 -19.61
C GLY A 358 21.74 1.87 -19.92
N PRO A 359 22.60 1.73 -18.89
CA PRO A 359 23.91 1.13 -19.13
C PRO A 359 23.67 -0.30 -19.60
N LYS A 360 24.09 -0.64 -20.83
CA LYS A 360 24.25 -2.05 -21.18
C LYS A 360 25.27 -2.63 -20.21
N GLY A 361 24.91 -3.68 -19.48
CA GLY A 361 25.91 -4.58 -18.93
C GLY A 361 26.66 -5.19 -20.11
N GLU A 362 27.99 -5.22 -20.07
CA GLU A 362 28.80 -5.82 -21.14
C GLU A 362 28.63 -7.36 -21.17
N ASP A 363 27.94 -7.91 -20.16
CA ASP A 363 27.64 -9.33 -19.96
C ASP A 363 26.49 -9.88 -20.84
N GLU A 364 25.65 -9.04 -21.44
CA GLU A 364 24.64 -9.47 -22.45
C GLU A 364 25.15 -9.25 -23.89
N LYS A 365 26.27 -9.91 -24.21
CA LYS A 365 26.44 -10.44 -25.56
C LYS A 365 25.42 -11.55 -25.76
N GLU A 366 24.66 -11.49 -26.86
CA GLU A 366 23.91 -12.66 -27.33
C GLU A 366 24.90 -13.83 -27.55
N PRO A 367 24.60 -15.05 -27.09
CA PRO A 367 25.47 -16.19 -27.33
C PRO A 367 25.59 -16.41 -28.84
N GLU A 368 26.83 -16.48 -29.33
CA GLU A 368 27.12 -16.58 -30.76
C GLU A 368 26.43 -17.85 -31.33
N PRO A 369 25.79 -17.76 -32.51
CA PRO A 369 25.00 -18.86 -33.05
C PRO A 369 25.88 -20.10 -33.25
N PRO A 370 25.37 -21.31 -32.93
CA PRO A 370 26.18 -22.52 -33.02
C PRO A 370 26.71 -22.72 -34.44
N GLU A 371 27.98 -23.11 -34.54
CA GLU A 371 28.64 -23.35 -35.82
C GLU A 371 27.86 -24.40 -36.64
N PRO A 372 27.79 -24.24 -37.98
CA PRO A 372 27.00 -25.13 -38.83
C PRO A 372 27.51 -26.57 -38.71
N PHE A 373 26.58 -27.50 -38.47
CA PHE A 373 26.89 -28.92 -38.24
C PHE A 373 27.56 -29.56 -39.46
N GLU A 374 28.87 -29.80 -39.36
CA GLU A 374 29.62 -30.60 -40.33
C GLU A 374 29.35 -32.09 -40.09
N TRP A 375 28.95 -32.80 -41.14
CA TRP A 375 28.81 -34.25 -41.10
C TRP A 375 30.20 -34.89 -41.26
N THR A 376 30.70 -35.50 -40.19
CA THR A 376 31.82 -36.45 -40.28
C THR A 376 31.35 -37.73 -40.96
N GLU A 377 31.85 -38.04 -42.15
CA GLU A 377 31.58 -39.30 -42.85
C GLU A 377 32.48 -40.43 -42.27
N ASP A 378 31.88 -41.29 -41.43
CA ASP A 378 32.37 -42.62 -41.01
C ASP A 378 31.14 -43.54 -40.69
#